data_AF-S9VLK4-F1
#
_entry.id   AF-S9VLK4-F1
#
_cell.length_a   1.000
_cell.length_b   1.000
_cell.length_c   1.000
_cell.angle_alpha   90.00
_cell.angle_beta   90.00
_cell.angle_gamma   90.00
#
_symmetry.space_group_name_H-M   'P 1'
#
loop_
_entity.id
_entity.type
_entity.pdbx_description
1 polymer ?
#
loop_
_entity_poly.entity_id
_entity_poly.type
_entity_poly.pdbx_seq_one_letter_code
_entity_poly.pdbx_strand_id
1 'polypeptide(L)'
;MGGCRMWWMLDDLGVEAYVLNGGMQAYVAAGLSVEAGAAAQRAPGAGWPFRDHFTRHVTINDLPANAIMTDARAAARYDSDIRPLASTDPQPGHIEGAVSLPFVVHLEAKDGVQVLKSEAELRANLETRLQAALGSGAADLSRCIFSCGSGVSACINIAVARHVGLGHPMLYCGSWSEYATVHAVPIQRALMARTGLYIKMLSPCACTNEKADLQKHTVLVDDEPIVQAPSEDLAKALTHLHVGEKVMVCLKNGERPVVEILAKA
;
A
#
# COMPACT_ATOMS: atom_id res chain seq x y z
N MET A 1 10.83 6.85 3.75
CA MET A 1 9.54 6.85 3.01
C MET A 1 8.69 8.10 3.24
N GLY A 2 8.72 8.78 4.40
CA GLY A 2 7.93 10.02 4.62
C GLY A 2 8.38 11.26 3.84
N GLY A 3 9.60 11.29 3.30
CA GLY A 3 10.15 12.46 2.61
C GLY A 3 9.31 12.93 1.41
N CYS A 4 8.89 12.01 0.54
CA CYS A 4 8.06 12.38 -0.62
C CYS A 4 6.66 12.85 -0.22
N ARG A 5 6.11 12.41 0.93
CA ARG A 5 4.82 12.92 1.42
C ARG A 5 4.94 14.39 1.87
N MET A 6 6.01 14.72 2.60
CA MET A 6 6.29 16.11 2.97
C MET A 6 6.53 16.98 1.73
N TRP A 7 7.34 16.49 0.79
CA TRP A 7 7.56 17.16 -0.49
C TRP A 7 6.24 17.43 -1.22
N TRP A 8 5.37 16.44 -1.37
CA TRP A 8 4.09 16.61 -2.06
C TRP A 8 3.23 17.71 -1.42
N MET A 9 3.16 17.72 -0.08
CA MET A 9 2.41 18.75 0.65
C MET A 9 3.00 20.14 0.42
N LEU A 10 4.31 20.29 0.55
CA LEU A 10 5.00 21.57 0.37
C LEU A 10 4.89 22.08 -1.08
N ASP A 11 5.18 21.21 -2.05
CA ASP A 11 5.15 21.52 -3.47
C ASP A 11 3.75 21.93 -3.95
N ASP A 12 2.70 21.25 -3.50
CA ASP A 12 1.31 21.59 -3.85
C ASP A 12 0.88 22.96 -3.28
N LEU A 13 1.39 23.31 -2.09
CA LEU A 13 1.20 24.65 -1.52
C LEU A 13 2.00 25.73 -2.27
N GLY A 14 2.95 25.34 -3.12
CA GLY A 14 3.81 26.23 -3.89
C GLY A 14 5.18 26.48 -3.26
N VAL A 15 5.56 25.71 -2.24
CA VAL A 15 6.88 25.76 -1.62
C VAL A 15 7.87 24.96 -2.47
N GLU A 16 9.01 25.58 -2.80
CA GLU A 16 10.11 24.86 -3.43
C GLU A 16 10.72 23.85 -2.44
N ALA A 17 10.57 22.56 -2.75
CA ALA A 17 11.01 21.47 -1.89
C ALA A 17 11.65 20.35 -2.71
N TYR A 18 12.57 19.63 -2.09
CA TYR A 18 13.29 18.52 -2.69
C TYR A 18 13.37 17.32 -1.75
N VAL A 19 13.60 16.14 -2.32
CA VAL A 19 13.82 14.90 -1.56
C VAL A 19 15.22 14.39 -1.86
N LEU A 20 15.97 14.08 -0.81
CA LEU A 20 17.30 13.48 -0.94
C LEU A 20 17.20 12.04 -1.47
N ASN A 21 17.81 11.77 -2.63
CA ASN A 21 17.94 10.42 -3.15
C ASN A 21 18.77 9.56 -2.17
N GLY A 22 18.22 8.41 -1.79
CA GLY A 22 18.83 7.49 -0.82
C GLY A 22 18.69 7.87 0.66
N GLY A 23 18.03 8.99 0.96
CA GLY A 23 17.69 9.39 2.32
C GLY A 23 18.90 9.51 3.26
N MET A 24 18.65 9.33 4.56
CA MET A 24 19.67 9.46 5.61
C MET A 24 20.80 8.44 5.45
N GLN A 25 20.49 7.23 4.96
CA GLN A 25 21.50 6.21 4.71
C GLN A 25 22.54 6.66 3.68
N ALA A 26 22.09 7.23 2.55
CA ALA A 26 23.00 7.79 1.55
C ALA A 26 23.74 9.03 2.08
N TYR A 27 23.07 9.87 2.87
CA TYR A 27 23.68 11.05 3.49
C TYR A 27 24.88 10.67 4.37
N VAL A 28 24.69 9.67 5.25
CA VAL A 28 25.74 9.15 6.13
C VAL A 28 26.83 8.44 5.35
N ALA A 29 26.47 7.61 4.36
CA ALA A 29 27.43 6.90 3.51
C ALA A 29 28.32 7.86 2.68
N ALA A 30 27.80 9.05 2.37
CA ALA A 30 28.56 10.11 1.70
C ALA A 30 29.52 10.89 2.64
N GLY A 31 29.58 10.55 3.93
CA GLY A 31 30.46 11.21 4.90
C GLY A 31 30.05 12.65 5.23
N LEU A 32 28.79 13.01 5.01
CA LEU A 32 28.28 14.35 5.29
C LEU A 32 28.04 14.57 6.79
N SER A 33 28.16 15.83 7.23
CA SER A 33 28.09 16.19 8.65
C SER A 33 26.70 15.97 9.25
N VAL A 34 26.66 15.30 10.40
CA VAL A 34 25.42 15.04 11.15
C VAL A 34 25.49 15.67 12.53
N GLU A 35 24.35 16.15 13.02
CA GLU A 35 24.18 16.66 14.37
C GLU A 35 23.36 15.68 15.21
N ALA A 36 23.53 15.72 16.54
CA ALA A 36 22.79 14.89 17.49
C ALA A 36 22.25 15.75 18.65
N GLY A 37 21.16 15.30 19.27
CA GLY A 37 20.49 16.03 20.35
C GLY A 37 19.33 16.90 19.85
N ALA A 38 18.81 17.74 20.75
CA ALA A 38 17.70 18.64 20.43
C ALA A 38 18.18 19.74 19.48
N ALA A 39 17.41 20.00 18.42
CA ALA A 39 17.70 21.10 17.50
C ALA A 39 17.55 22.45 18.23
N ALA A 40 18.42 23.40 17.87
CA ALA A 40 18.27 24.78 18.32
C ALA A 40 16.92 25.35 17.87
N GLN A 41 16.23 26.07 18.77
CA GLN A 41 15.00 26.77 18.41
C GLN A 41 15.30 27.83 17.35
N ARG A 42 14.54 27.80 16.25
CA ARG A 42 14.57 28.82 15.21
C ARG A 42 13.43 29.80 15.45
N ALA A 43 13.67 31.09 15.20
CA ALA A 43 12.61 32.09 15.25
C ALA A 43 11.55 31.76 14.19
N PRO A 44 10.23 31.91 14.48
CA PRO A 44 9.19 31.76 13.49
C PRO A 44 9.41 32.69 12.29
N GLY A 45 9.05 32.22 11.09
CA GLY A 45 9.08 33.06 9.89
C GLY A 45 8.05 34.20 9.97
N ALA A 46 8.27 35.26 9.21
CA ALA A 46 7.45 36.48 9.25
C ALA A 46 6.06 36.36 8.58
N GLY A 47 5.74 35.23 7.93
CA GLY A 47 4.45 35.00 7.27
C GLY A 47 4.44 33.74 6.38
N TRP A 48 3.29 33.46 5.77
CA TRP A 48 3.07 32.33 4.84
C TRP A 48 2.66 32.86 3.45
N PRO A 49 3.60 33.02 2.50
CA PRO A 49 3.31 33.58 1.17
C PRO A 49 2.81 32.52 0.16
N PHE A 50 2.49 31.32 0.63
CA PHE A 50 2.09 30.17 -0.19
C PHE A 50 0.58 29.94 -0.09
N ARG A 51 0.04 29.00 -0.86
CA ARG A 51 -1.38 28.62 -0.77
C ARG A 51 -1.72 28.11 0.63
N ASP A 52 -2.98 28.24 1.03
CA ASP A 52 -3.51 27.77 2.31
C ASP A 52 -4.30 26.45 2.19
N HIS A 53 -4.39 25.88 0.99
CA HIS A 53 -5.07 24.62 0.72
C HIS A 53 -4.36 23.80 -0.37
N PHE A 54 -4.57 22.49 -0.34
CA PHE A 54 -4.06 21.53 -1.32
C PHE A 54 -4.95 21.52 -2.58
N THR A 55 -4.32 21.42 -3.76
CA THR A 55 -5.01 21.49 -5.06
C THR A 55 -4.82 20.22 -5.90
N ARG A 56 -3.68 19.52 -5.77
CA ARG A 56 -3.35 18.31 -6.55
C ARG A 56 -3.82 17.02 -5.85
N HIS A 57 -5.03 17.03 -5.27
CA HIS A 57 -5.63 15.89 -4.60
C HIS A 57 -7.09 15.67 -4.97
N VAL A 58 -7.59 14.46 -4.74
CA VAL A 58 -9.00 14.09 -4.87
C VAL A 58 -9.49 13.41 -3.59
N THR A 59 -10.77 13.60 -3.26
CA THR A 59 -11.44 12.84 -2.19
C THR A 59 -12.12 11.60 -2.77
N ILE A 60 -12.55 10.68 -1.90
CA ILE A 60 -13.31 9.50 -2.34
C ILE A 60 -14.57 9.85 -3.14
N ASN A 61 -15.21 10.99 -2.85
CA ASN A 61 -16.42 11.44 -3.52
C ASN A 61 -16.16 12.07 -4.89
N ASP A 62 -14.92 12.49 -5.15
CA ASP A 62 -14.52 13.20 -6.37
C ASP A 62 -13.81 12.27 -7.37
N LEU A 63 -13.73 10.96 -7.08
CA LEU A 63 -13.12 9.97 -7.96
C LEU A 63 -13.94 9.82 -9.26
N PRO A 64 -13.41 10.20 -10.43
CA PRO A 64 -14.12 10.01 -11.69
C PRO A 64 -14.20 8.52 -12.03
N ALA A 65 -15.37 8.07 -12.49
CA ALA A 65 -15.61 6.67 -12.85
C ALA A 65 -14.67 6.12 -13.94
N ASN A 66 -14.11 7.00 -14.76
CA ASN A 66 -13.18 6.67 -15.86
C ASN A 66 -11.73 7.12 -15.59
N ALA A 67 -11.38 7.41 -14.33
CA ALA A 67 -10.02 7.83 -14.01
C ALA A 67 -9.04 6.66 -14.12
N ILE A 68 -7.86 6.96 -14.66
CA ILE A 68 -6.71 6.04 -14.59
C ILE A 68 -6.12 6.17 -13.20
N MET A 69 -6.29 5.12 -12.39
CA MET A 69 -5.79 5.05 -11.03
C MET A 69 -4.57 4.15 -10.92
N THR A 70 -3.65 4.45 -10.01
CA THR A 70 -2.50 3.58 -9.71
C THR A 70 -2.45 3.20 -8.24
N ASP A 71 -1.85 2.05 -7.95
CA ASP A 71 -1.62 1.56 -6.60
C ASP A 71 -0.14 1.31 -6.33
N ALA A 72 0.43 2.08 -5.40
CA ALA A 72 1.84 2.01 -5.05
C ALA A 72 2.20 0.93 -4.02
N ARG A 73 1.24 0.12 -3.56
CA ARG A 73 1.51 -0.98 -2.61
C ARG A 73 2.32 -2.08 -3.28
N ALA A 74 2.89 -2.97 -2.46
CA ALA A 74 3.55 -4.18 -2.95
C ALA A 74 2.57 -5.03 -3.78
N ALA A 75 3.06 -5.67 -4.86
CA ALA A 75 2.24 -6.48 -5.76
C ALA A 75 1.40 -7.51 -5.00
N ALA A 76 1.99 -8.23 -4.03
CA ALA A 76 1.25 -9.19 -3.21
C ALA A 76 0.05 -8.57 -2.45
N ARG A 77 0.16 -7.33 -1.98
CA ARG A 77 -0.97 -6.63 -1.33
C ARG A 77 -2.04 -6.25 -2.34
N TYR A 78 -1.64 -5.77 -3.50
CA TYR A 78 -2.54 -5.44 -4.62
C TYR A 78 -3.29 -6.70 -5.11
N ASP A 79 -2.59 -7.81 -5.30
CA ASP A 79 -3.13 -9.09 -5.81
C ASP A 79 -3.82 -9.94 -4.73
N SER A 80 -3.87 -9.46 -3.48
CA SER A 80 -4.52 -10.20 -2.40
C SER A 80 -6.01 -10.40 -2.65
N ASP A 81 -6.56 -11.54 -2.25
CA ASP A 81 -7.94 -11.93 -2.57
C ASP A 81 -8.76 -12.29 -1.34
N ILE A 82 -8.37 -13.32 -0.60
CA ILE A 82 -9.13 -13.92 0.49
C ILE A 82 -8.86 -13.19 1.80
N ARG A 83 -7.65 -12.66 1.98
CA ARG A 83 -7.20 -11.99 3.21
C ARG A 83 -6.23 -10.84 2.95
N PRO A 84 -6.22 -9.77 3.76
CA PRO A 84 -5.19 -8.75 3.67
C PRO A 84 -3.80 -9.34 3.97
N LEU A 85 -2.77 -8.83 3.30
CA LEU A 85 -1.36 -9.23 3.52
C LEU A 85 -0.54 -8.19 4.28
N ALA A 86 -1.17 -7.11 4.75
CA ALA A 86 -0.55 -6.12 5.63
C ALA A 86 -1.56 -5.68 6.68
N SER A 87 -1.13 -5.49 7.92
CA SER A 87 -1.99 -5.04 9.03
C SER A 87 -2.61 -3.66 8.80
N THR A 88 -2.06 -2.88 7.87
CA THR A 88 -2.59 -1.57 7.46
C THR A 88 -3.71 -1.65 6.43
N ASP A 89 -3.92 -2.82 5.79
CA ASP A 89 -4.96 -2.99 4.77
C ASP A 89 -6.24 -3.54 5.44
N PRO A 90 -7.36 -2.81 5.41
CA PRO A 90 -8.60 -3.24 6.05
C PRO A 90 -9.30 -4.38 5.30
N GLN A 91 -9.00 -4.53 4.00
CA GLN A 91 -9.54 -5.55 3.10
C GLN A 91 -8.44 -6.05 2.16
N PRO A 92 -8.53 -7.29 1.64
CA PRO A 92 -7.74 -7.74 0.50
C PRO A 92 -8.17 -7.07 -0.80
N GLY A 93 -7.24 -7.03 -1.75
CA GLY A 93 -7.45 -6.52 -3.09
C GLY A 93 -7.00 -5.07 -3.25
N HIS A 94 -7.58 -4.42 -4.25
CA HIS A 94 -7.27 -3.06 -4.71
C HIS A 94 -8.54 -2.39 -5.24
N ILE A 95 -8.45 -1.08 -5.52
CA ILE A 95 -9.54 -0.33 -6.17
C ILE A 95 -9.73 -0.90 -7.58
N GLU A 96 -10.95 -1.28 -7.93
CA GLU A 96 -11.24 -1.90 -9.23
C GLU A 96 -10.75 -1.03 -10.39
N GLY A 97 -10.03 -1.63 -11.34
CA GLY A 97 -9.44 -0.95 -12.49
C GLY A 97 -8.15 -0.16 -12.22
N ALA A 98 -7.69 -0.05 -10.96
CA ALA A 98 -6.39 0.56 -10.67
C ALA A 98 -5.24 -0.27 -11.28
N VAL A 99 -4.14 0.39 -11.65
CA VAL A 99 -2.94 -0.26 -12.17
C VAL A 99 -1.92 -0.45 -11.06
N SER A 100 -1.41 -1.67 -10.90
CA SER A 100 -0.32 -1.96 -9.96
C SER A 100 0.99 -1.27 -10.37
N LEU A 101 1.44 -0.32 -9.55
CA LEU A 101 2.69 0.43 -9.71
C LEU A 101 3.48 0.42 -8.38
N PRO A 102 3.97 -0.75 -7.92
CA PRO A 102 4.65 -0.84 -6.63
C PRO A 102 5.84 0.12 -6.58
N PHE A 103 5.90 0.99 -5.57
CA PHE A 103 6.90 2.06 -5.56
C PHE A 103 8.36 1.57 -5.61
N VAL A 104 8.59 0.34 -5.12
CA VAL A 104 9.89 -0.32 -5.09
C VAL A 104 10.48 -0.54 -6.48
N VAL A 105 9.68 -0.51 -7.56
CA VAL A 105 10.20 -0.65 -8.93
C VAL A 105 11.12 0.49 -9.33
N HIS A 106 10.99 1.64 -8.67
CA HIS A 106 11.81 2.84 -8.87
C HIS A 106 13.13 2.81 -8.10
N LEU A 107 13.34 1.81 -7.24
CA LEU A 107 14.48 1.73 -6.35
C LEU A 107 15.46 0.64 -6.77
N GLU A 108 16.74 0.86 -6.53
CA GLU A 108 17.81 -0.12 -6.63
C GLU A 108 18.74 -0.04 -5.42
N ALA A 109 19.44 -1.13 -5.12
CA ALA A 109 20.46 -1.16 -4.08
C ALA A 109 21.83 -0.83 -4.71
N LYS A 110 22.45 0.26 -4.25
CA LYS A 110 23.80 0.65 -4.61
C LYS A 110 24.65 0.74 -3.35
N ASP A 111 25.71 -0.07 -3.28
CA ASP A 111 26.61 -0.14 -2.11
C ASP A 111 25.87 -0.37 -0.78
N GLY A 112 24.81 -1.18 -0.81
CA GLY A 112 23.96 -1.48 0.36
C GLY A 112 22.92 -0.40 0.71
N VAL A 113 22.86 0.69 -0.05
CA VAL A 113 21.88 1.78 0.13
C VAL A 113 20.82 1.75 -0.96
N GLN A 114 19.55 1.90 -0.57
CA GLN A 114 18.44 2.02 -1.53
C GLN A 114 18.44 3.42 -2.14
N VAL A 115 18.56 3.53 -3.46
CA VAL A 115 18.55 4.77 -4.23
C VAL A 115 17.55 4.68 -5.39
N LEU A 116 17.19 5.80 -6.00
CA LEU A 116 16.45 5.82 -7.25
C LEU A 116 17.30 5.22 -8.37
N LYS A 117 16.64 4.45 -9.23
CA LYS A 117 17.18 4.02 -10.54
C LYS A 117 17.48 5.21 -11.45
N SER A 118 18.14 4.94 -12.58
CA SER A 118 18.41 5.97 -13.59
C SER A 118 17.13 6.61 -14.14
N GLU A 119 17.21 7.87 -14.59
CA GLU A 119 16.05 8.60 -15.15
C GLU A 119 15.35 7.82 -16.29
N ALA A 120 16.14 7.16 -17.15
CA ALA A 120 15.63 6.34 -18.24
C ALA A 120 14.80 5.15 -17.72
N GLU A 121 15.27 4.45 -16.69
CA GLU A 121 14.53 3.35 -16.06
C GLU A 121 13.29 3.84 -15.30
N LEU A 122 13.38 4.99 -14.62
CA LEU A 122 12.24 5.60 -13.95
C LEU A 122 11.12 5.92 -14.93
N ARG A 123 11.46 6.56 -16.07
CA ARG A 123 10.53 6.83 -17.16
C ARG A 123 9.93 5.54 -17.72
N ALA A 124 10.78 4.56 -18.06
CA ALA A 124 10.33 3.28 -18.60
C ALA A 124 9.37 2.54 -17.65
N ASN A 125 9.64 2.54 -16.34
CA ASN A 125 8.76 1.91 -15.35
C ASN A 125 7.34 2.50 -15.35
N LEU A 126 7.23 3.83 -15.48
CA LEU A 126 5.92 4.51 -15.54
C LEU A 126 5.22 4.24 -16.87
N GLU A 127 5.93 4.43 -17.98
CA GLU A 127 5.37 4.27 -19.33
C GLU A 127 4.91 2.83 -19.58
N THR A 128 5.75 1.82 -19.31
CA THR A 128 5.41 0.41 -19.54
C THR A 128 4.21 -0.04 -18.71
N ARG A 129 4.15 0.36 -17.43
CA ARG A 129 3.05 -0.07 -16.54
C ARG A 129 1.73 0.61 -16.89
N LEU A 130 1.77 1.85 -17.36
CA LEU A 130 0.57 2.63 -17.67
C LEU A 130 0.19 2.59 -19.15
N GLN A 131 1.01 1.99 -20.02
CA GLN A 131 0.79 1.94 -21.47
C GLN A 131 -0.61 1.44 -21.84
N ALA A 132 -1.06 0.34 -21.23
CA ALA A 132 -2.37 -0.23 -21.53
C ALA A 132 -3.52 0.69 -21.11
N ALA A 133 -3.35 1.47 -20.04
CA ALA A 133 -4.36 2.40 -19.54
C ALA A 133 -4.37 3.73 -20.31
N LEU A 134 -3.20 4.20 -20.77
CA LEU A 134 -3.03 5.51 -21.42
C LEU A 134 -3.19 5.48 -22.94
N GLY A 135 -2.95 4.33 -23.58
CA GLY A 135 -2.92 4.20 -25.05
C GLY A 135 -1.61 4.72 -25.68
N SER A 136 -1.63 5.02 -26.99
CA SER A 136 -0.44 5.45 -27.73
C SER A 136 -0.19 6.96 -27.62
N GLY A 137 0.93 7.37 -27.02
CA GLY A 137 1.38 8.78 -26.97
C GLY A 137 2.39 9.05 -25.86
N ALA A 138 3.06 10.22 -25.90
CA ALA A 138 3.85 10.71 -24.77
C ALA A 138 2.90 11.00 -23.58
N ALA A 139 3.11 10.30 -22.48
CA ALA A 139 2.15 10.26 -21.38
C ALA A 139 2.27 11.47 -20.45
N ASP A 140 1.33 12.41 -20.53
CA ASP A 140 1.08 13.34 -19.42
C ASP A 140 0.21 12.65 -18.36
N LEU A 141 0.81 12.35 -17.22
CA LEU A 141 0.16 11.67 -16.10
C LEU A 141 -0.58 12.64 -15.16
N SER A 142 -0.63 13.94 -15.47
CA SER A 142 -1.26 14.96 -14.62
C SER A 142 -2.75 14.75 -14.36
N ARG A 143 -3.43 13.95 -15.19
CA ARG A 143 -4.84 13.57 -15.00
C ARG A 143 -5.03 12.20 -14.34
N CYS A 144 -3.96 11.44 -14.15
CA CYS A 144 -4.01 10.17 -13.43
C CYS A 144 -4.13 10.41 -11.92
N ILE A 145 -4.70 9.43 -11.21
CA ILE A 145 -4.87 9.46 -9.76
C ILE A 145 -3.95 8.42 -9.14
N PHE A 146 -2.97 8.86 -8.35
CA PHE A 146 -2.01 8.00 -7.71
C PHE A 146 -2.46 7.72 -6.28
N SER A 147 -2.48 6.45 -5.89
CA SER A 147 -2.93 5.98 -4.59
C SER A 147 -2.04 4.84 -4.07
N CYS A 148 -2.24 4.44 -2.82
CA CYS A 148 -1.52 3.32 -2.21
C CYS A 148 -2.33 2.72 -1.06
N GLY A 149 -1.71 2.48 0.10
CA GLY A 149 -2.42 2.14 1.34
C GLY A 149 -3.05 3.35 2.03
N SER A 150 -2.27 4.41 2.25
CA SER A 150 -2.63 5.56 3.11
C SER A 150 -2.06 6.91 2.62
N GLY A 151 -1.81 7.04 1.32
CA GLY A 151 -1.31 8.27 0.71
C GLY A 151 0.14 8.63 1.05
N VAL A 152 1.00 7.66 1.42
CA VAL A 152 2.43 7.91 1.69
C VAL A 152 3.32 7.42 0.55
N SER A 153 3.27 6.12 0.23
CA SER A 153 4.10 5.58 -0.85
C SER A 153 3.65 6.01 -2.23
N ALA A 154 2.39 6.44 -2.42
CA ALA A 154 1.96 7.05 -3.68
C ALA A 154 2.77 8.31 -4.02
N CYS A 155 3.21 9.08 -3.00
CA CYS A 155 3.93 10.32 -3.21
C CYS A 155 5.31 10.13 -3.87
N ILE A 156 5.97 8.97 -3.71
CA ILE A 156 7.22 8.73 -4.46
C ILE A 156 6.94 8.49 -5.94
N ASN A 157 5.85 7.81 -6.30
CA ASN A 157 5.46 7.62 -7.69
C ASN A 157 5.10 8.97 -8.34
N ILE A 158 4.42 9.86 -7.60
CA ILE A 158 4.14 11.24 -8.04
C ILE A 158 5.45 12.03 -8.20
N ALA A 159 6.37 11.93 -7.23
CA ALA A 159 7.68 12.59 -7.30
C ALA A 159 8.50 12.11 -8.50
N VAL A 160 8.51 10.81 -8.77
CA VAL A 160 9.19 10.22 -9.93
C VAL A 160 8.57 10.71 -11.23
N ALA A 161 7.24 10.69 -11.36
CA ALA A 161 6.54 11.19 -12.54
C ALA A 161 6.91 12.66 -12.83
N ARG A 162 6.95 13.50 -11.79
CA ARG A 162 7.37 14.89 -11.93
C ARG A 162 8.86 15.05 -12.26
N HIS A 163 9.72 14.27 -11.60
CA HIS A 163 11.17 14.31 -11.81
C HIS A 163 11.54 13.95 -13.25
N VAL A 164 10.87 12.94 -13.83
CA VAL A 164 11.08 12.53 -15.23
C VAL A 164 10.20 13.32 -16.22
N GLY A 165 9.57 14.42 -15.82
CA GLY A 165 8.80 15.27 -16.73
C GLY A 165 7.56 14.62 -17.36
N LEU A 166 6.95 13.63 -16.70
CA LEU A 166 5.67 13.01 -17.11
C LEU A 166 4.45 13.66 -16.43
N GLY A 167 4.58 14.90 -15.96
CA GLY A 167 3.50 15.64 -15.31
C GLY A 167 3.42 15.46 -13.80
N HIS A 168 2.34 15.94 -13.18
CA HIS A 168 2.17 15.95 -11.72
C HIS A 168 0.85 15.24 -11.35
N PRO A 169 0.78 13.90 -11.26
CA PRO A 169 -0.48 13.19 -11.00
C PRO A 169 -1.22 13.67 -9.74
N MET A 170 -2.55 13.51 -9.73
CA MET A 170 -3.39 13.80 -8.56
C MET A 170 -3.16 12.76 -7.46
N LEU A 171 -3.14 13.16 -6.19
CA LEU A 171 -3.07 12.24 -5.05
C LEU A 171 -4.48 11.90 -4.54
N TYR A 172 -4.82 10.61 -4.47
CA TYR A 172 -5.92 10.16 -3.61
C TYR A 172 -5.35 9.77 -2.23
N CYS A 173 -5.39 10.72 -1.29
CA CYS A 173 -4.71 10.57 0.00
C CYS A 173 -5.34 9.49 0.90
N GLY A 174 -6.68 9.36 0.87
CA GLY A 174 -7.38 8.31 1.63
C GLY A 174 -6.99 6.90 1.18
N SER A 175 -6.70 6.75 -0.12
CA SER A 175 -6.08 5.54 -0.68
C SER A 175 -6.89 4.27 -0.37
N TRP A 176 -6.27 3.08 -0.39
CA TRP A 176 -6.95 1.82 -0.11
C TRP A 176 -7.60 1.77 1.28
N SER A 177 -6.96 2.35 2.30
CA SER A 177 -7.47 2.32 3.67
C SER A 177 -8.84 2.99 3.81
N GLU A 178 -9.04 4.16 3.21
CA GLU A 178 -10.35 4.83 3.17
C GLU A 178 -11.31 4.07 2.26
N TYR A 179 -10.90 3.82 1.02
CA TYR A 179 -11.76 3.21 -0.01
C TYR A 179 -12.35 1.87 0.45
N ALA A 180 -11.50 0.98 0.95
CA ALA A 180 -11.92 -0.36 1.33
C ALA A 180 -12.70 -0.40 2.65
N THR A 181 -12.60 0.65 3.47
CA THR A 181 -13.45 0.83 4.65
C THR A 181 -14.84 1.32 4.25
N VAL A 182 -14.92 2.36 3.42
CA VAL A 182 -16.19 2.94 2.95
C VAL A 182 -16.97 1.93 2.09
N HIS A 183 -16.28 1.18 1.24
CA HIS A 183 -16.88 0.19 0.34
C HIS A 183 -16.74 -1.26 0.84
N ALA A 184 -16.65 -1.47 2.16
CA ALA A 184 -16.40 -2.79 2.75
C ALA A 184 -17.41 -3.86 2.28
N VAL A 185 -18.71 -3.55 2.34
CA VAL A 185 -19.77 -4.52 1.99
C VAL A 185 -19.69 -4.97 0.52
N PRO A 186 -19.69 -4.09 -0.51
CA PRO A 186 -19.59 -4.54 -1.89
C PRO A 186 -18.28 -5.29 -2.18
N ILE A 187 -17.14 -4.86 -1.62
CA ILE A 187 -15.86 -5.57 -1.77
C ILE A 187 -15.95 -6.98 -1.21
N GLN A 188 -16.40 -7.14 0.03
CA GLN A 188 -16.55 -8.45 0.69
C GLN A 188 -17.49 -9.37 -0.09
N ARG A 189 -18.62 -8.84 -0.59
CA ARG A 189 -19.56 -9.63 -1.40
C ARG A 189 -18.96 -10.08 -2.73
N ALA A 190 -18.22 -9.21 -3.41
CA ALA A 190 -17.55 -9.56 -4.66
C ALA A 190 -16.49 -10.66 -4.45
N LEU A 191 -15.72 -10.57 -3.36
CA LEU A 191 -14.74 -11.58 -2.97
C LEU A 191 -15.41 -12.93 -2.65
N MET A 192 -16.48 -12.91 -1.85
CA MET A 192 -17.26 -14.11 -1.54
C MET A 192 -17.83 -14.75 -2.79
N ALA A 193 -18.37 -13.97 -3.73
CA ALA A 193 -18.90 -14.48 -4.99
C ALA A 193 -17.82 -15.14 -5.87
N ARG A 194 -16.62 -14.54 -5.90
CA ARG A 194 -15.50 -15.02 -6.74
C ARG A 194 -14.78 -16.23 -6.15
N THR A 195 -14.49 -16.22 -4.85
CA THR A 195 -13.56 -17.17 -4.22
C THR A 195 -14.27 -18.20 -3.32
N GLY A 196 -15.49 -17.87 -2.89
CA GLY A 196 -16.22 -18.61 -1.87
C GLY A 196 -15.75 -18.40 -0.44
N LEU A 197 -14.75 -17.56 -0.23
CA LEU A 197 -14.04 -17.48 1.03
C LEU A 197 -13.60 -16.04 1.29
N TYR A 198 -13.86 -15.55 2.48
CA TYR A 198 -13.36 -14.26 2.92
C TYR A 198 -12.86 -14.37 4.36
N ILE A 199 -11.67 -13.86 4.62
CA ILE A 199 -11.04 -13.94 5.94
C ILE A 199 -10.89 -12.51 6.46
N LYS A 200 -11.60 -12.24 7.57
CA LYS A 200 -11.44 -10.99 8.32
C LYS A 200 -10.39 -11.20 9.40
N MET A 201 -9.34 -10.38 9.37
CA MET A 201 -8.32 -10.38 10.41
C MET A 201 -8.90 -9.86 11.74
N LEU A 202 -8.65 -10.57 12.84
CA LEU A 202 -8.94 -10.14 14.22
C LEU A 202 -7.66 -9.83 15.00
N SER A 203 -6.53 -10.38 14.55
CA SER A 203 -5.17 -10.00 14.93
C SER A 203 -4.49 -9.18 13.82
N PRO A 204 -3.32 -8.57 14.07
CA PRO A 204 -2.42 -8.15 13.00
C PRO A 204 -2.11 -9.30 12.03
N CYS A 205 -1.83 -8.93 10.77
CA CYS A 205 -1.34 -9.86 9.75
C CYS A 205 0.06 -10.36 10.14
N ALA A 206 0.25 -11.67 10.16
CA ALA A 206 1.52 -12.33 10.46
C ALA A 206 2.01 -13.17 9.27
N CYS A 207 1.79 -12.71 8.03
CA CYS A 207 2.12 -13.43 6.80
C CYS A 207 3.62 -13.75 6.60
N THR A 208 4.50 -13.20 7.44
CA THR A 208 5.93 -13.53 7.50
C THR A 208 6.25 -14.72 8.40
N ASN A 209 5.30 -15.15 9.24
CA ASN A 209 5.45 -16.31 10.11
C ASN A 209 5.23 -17.62 9.33
N GLU A 210 5.51 -18.75 9.96
CA GLU A 210 5.21 -20.07 9.39
C GLU A 210 3.72 -20.18 9.05
N LYS A 211 3.41 -20.84 7.93
CA LYS A 211 2.03 -21.16 7.58
C LYS A 211 1.41 -22.12 8.59
N ALA A 212 0.10 -22.03 8.77
CA ALA A 212 -0.65 -22.98 9.57
C ALA A 212 -0.46 -24.41 9.03
N ASP A 213 -0.26 -25.34 9.96
CA ASP A 213 -0.04 -26.76 9.69
C ASP A 213 -0.68 -27.53 10.84
N LEU A 214 -1.71 -28.32 10.54
CA LEU A 214 -2.47 -29.08 11.54
C LEU A 214 -1.63 -30.13 12.29
N GLN A 215 -0.50 -30.57 11.72
CA GLN A 215 0.39 -31.52 12.37
C GLN A 215 1.33 -30.82 13.36
N LYS A 216 1.75 -29.59 13.05
CA LYS A 216 2.74 -28.84 13.84
C LYS A 216 2.16 -27.81 14.79
N HIS A 217 0.96 -27.33 14.53
CA HIS A 217 0.37 -26.20 15.23
C HIS A 217 -0.95 -26.58 15.92
N THR A 218 -1.30 -25.83 16.96
CA THR A 218 -2.62 -25.94 17.58
C THR A 218 -3.55 -24.98 16.85
N VAL A 219 -4.63 -25.51 16.28
CA VAL A 219 -5.65 -24.71 15.60
C VAL A 219 -6.90 -24.73 16.46
N LEU A 220 -7.31 -23.54 16.92
CA LEU A 220 -8.57 -23.35 17.62
C LEU A 220 -9.64 -22.89 16.62
N VAL A 221 -10.82 -23.48 16.71
CA VAL A 221 -12.03 -23.09 15.98
C VAL A 221 -13.10 -22.77 17.02
N ASP A 222 -13.54 -21.51 17.07
CA ASP A 222 -14.43 -20.99 18.11
C ASP A 222 -13.91 -21.29 19.53
N ASP A 223 -12.61 -21.03 19.72
CA ASP A 223 -11.81 -21.23 20.94
C ASP A 223 -11.63 -22.71 21.37
N GLU A 224 -12.11 -23.68 20.58
CA GLU A 224 -11.94 -25.12 20.83
C GLU A 224 -10.88 -25.74 19.90
N PRO A 225 -9.97 -26.60 20.39
CA PRO A 225 -9.00 -27.28 19.54
C PRO A 225 -9.66 -28.18 18.51
N ILE A 226 -9.20 -28.09 17.26
CA ILE A 226 -9.69 -28.99 16.23
C ILE A 226 -9.21 -30.43 16.50
N VAL A 227 -10.15 -31.33 16.76
CA VAL A 227 -9.88 -32.75 17.05
C VAL A 227 -10.28 -33.67 15.89
N GLN A 228 -11.06 -33.17 14.94
CA GLN A 228 -11.54 -33.89 13.75
C GLN A 228 -11.04 -33.23 12.47
N ALA A 229 -11.11 -33.94 11.34
CA ALA A 229 -10.75 -33.34 10.06
C ALA A 229 -11.69 -32.15 9.76
N PRO A 230 -11.16 -30.96 9.39
CA PRO A 230 -11.99 -29.81 9.03
C PRO A 230 -12.80 -30.10 7.76
N SER A 231 -13.90 -29.36 7.57
CA SER A 231 -14.59 -29.31 6.28
C SER A 231 -13.64 -28.86 5.17
N GLU A 232 -13.94 -29.20 3.91
CA GLU A 232 -13.10 -28.80 2.77
C GLU A 232 -12.91 -27.28 2.69
N ASP A 233 -13.97 -26.53 2.94
CA ASP A 233 -13.97 -25.07 2.94
C ASP A 233 -13.09 -24.49 4.08
N LEU A 234 -13.15 -25.06 5.27
CA LEU A 234 -12.30 -24.66 6.40
C LEU A 234 -10.84 -25.07 6.17
N ALA A 235 -10.61 -26.28 5.63
CA ALA A 235 -9.28 -26.76 5.26
C ALA A 235 -8.62 -25.82 4.24
N LYS A 236 -9.38 -25.37 3.23
CA LYS A 236 -8.95 -24.35 2.27
C LYS A 236 -8.58 -23.06 2.98
N ALA A 237 -9.41 -22.57 3.90
CA ALA A 237 -9.14 -21.35 4.66
C ALA A 237 -7.83 -21.42 5.45
N LEU A 238 -7.55 -22.55 6.11
CA LEU A 238 -6.34 -22.75 6.90
C LEU A 238 -5.05 -22.60 6.07
N THR A 239 -5.07 -22.91 4.77
CA THR A 239 -3.88 -22.77 3.89
C THR A 239 -3.41 -21.31 3.68
N HIS A 240 -4.26 -20.35 4.06
CA HIS A 240 -4.02 -18.91 3.99
C HIS A 240 -3.62 -18.28 5.34
N LEU A 241 -3.61 -19.05 6.42
CA LEU A 241 -3.32 -18.56 7.77
C LEU A 241 -1.89 -18.85 8.18
N HIS A 242 -1.39 -18.04 9.12
CA HIS A 242 -0.05 -18.13 9.66
C HIS A 242 -0.11 -18.20 11.19
N VAL A 243 0.97 -18.73 11.79
CA VAL A 243 1.10 -18.83 13.24
C VAL A 243 1.03 -17.44 13.89
N GLY A 244 0.23 -17.33 14.95
CA GLY A 244 -0.04 -16.09 15.69
C GLY A 244 -1.23 -15.29 15.17
N GLU A 245 -1.95 -15.80 14.15
CA GLU A 245 -3.12 -15.12 13.63
C GLU A 245 -4.42 -15.60 14.28
N LYS A 246 -5.32 -14.64 14.55
CA LYS A 246 -6.72 -14.85 14.88
C LYS A 246 -7.57 -14.20 13.81
N VAL A 247 -8.52 -14.93 13.24
CA VAL A 247 -9.34 -14.48 12.11
C VAL A 247 -10.79 -14.94 12.25
N MET A 248 -11.71 -14.25 11.59
CA MET A 248 -13.06 -14.77 11.31
C MET A 248 -13.11 -15.23 9.86
N VAL A 249 -13.47 -16.48 9.63
CA VAL A 249 -13.53 -17.10 8.31
C VAL A 249 -14.97 -17.12 7.83
N CYS A 250 -15.31 -16.35 6.80
CA CYS A 250 -16.64 -16.36 6.18
C CYS A 250 -16.69 -17.42 5.07
N LEU A 251 -17.56 -18.44 5.23
CA LEU A 251 -17.71 -19.57 4.32
C LEU A 251 -18.96 -19.44 3.42
N LYS A 252 -19.00 -20.18 2.30
CA LYS A 252 -20.13 -20.16 1.35
C LYS A 252 -21.46 -20.60 1.98
N ASN A 253 -21.41 -21.53 2.92
CA ASN A 253 -22.57 -22.04 3.64
C ASN A 253 -23.16 -21.02 4.65
N GLY A 254 -22.52 -19.86 4.83
CA GLY A 254 -22.95 -18.81 5.75
C GLY A 254 -22.32 -18.89 7.15
N GLU A 255 -21.58 -19.96 7.45
CA GLU A 255 -20.83 -20.11 8.69
C GLU A 255 -19.69 -19.10 8.77
N ARG A 256 -19.38 -18.70 10.01
CA ARG A 256 -18.39 -17.67 10.33
C ARG A 256 -17.52 -18.04 11.53
N PRO A 257 -16.84 -19.20 11.52
CA PRO A 257 -16.00 -19.61 12.63
C PRO A 257 -14.85 -18.62 12.87
N VAL A 258 -14.50 -18.44 14.13
CA VAL A 258 -13.28 -17.76 14.54
C VAL A 258 -12.16 -18.79 14.61
N VAL A 259 -11.07 -18.55 13.89
CA VAL A 259 -9.92 -19.46 13.81
C VAL A 259 -8.68 -18.78 14.39
N GLU A 260 -7.96 -19.49 15.25
CA GLU A 260 -6.71 -19.03 15.84
C GLU A 260 -5.60 -20.07 15.67
N ILE A 261 -4.42 -19.63 15.23
CA ILE A 261 -3.26 -20.50 14.97
C ILE A 261 -2.19 -20.25 16.04
N LEU A 262 -1.97 -21.23 16.90
CA LEU A 262 -0.99 -21.17 17.98
C LEU A 262 0.22 -22.05 17.68
N ALA A 263 1.41 -21.58 18.07
CA ALA A 263 2.59 -22.44 18.13
C ALA A 263 2.34 -23.57 19.14
N LYS A 264 2.72 -24.81 18.81
CA LYS A 264 2.74 -25.87 19.84
C LYS A 264 3.87 -25.56 20.84
N ALA A 265 3.54 -25.69 22.12
CA ALA A 265 4.52 -25.64 23.21
C ALA A 265 5.46 -26.85 23.16
#